data_AF-A0A3D1JB27-F1
#
_entry.id   AF-A0A3D1JB27-F1
#
_cell.length_a   1.000
_cell.length_b   1.000
_cell.length_c   1.000
_cell.angle_alpha   90.00
_cell.angle_beta   90.00
_cell.angle_gamma   90.00
#
_symmetry.space_group_name_H-M   'P 1'
#
loop_
_entity.id
_entity.type
_entity.pdbx_description
1 polymer ?
#
loop_
_entity_poly.entity_id
_entity_poly.type
_entity_poly.pdbx_seq_one_letter_code
_entity_poly.pdbx_strand_id
1 'polypeptide(L)'
;MLIGSHVSMSGKKMLLGAAEEAASYDASTFMIYTGAPQNTRRKPVEEMMIHEGQAFMAEHGMSNIVVHAPYIINLGNTIKP
;
A
#
# COMPACT_ATOMS: atom_id res chain seq x y z
N MET A 1 -15.34 13.31 2.19
CA MET A 1 -14.20 13.41 3.13
C MET A 1 -13.43 12.10 3.05
N LEU A 2 -12.12 12.15 2.83
CA LEU A 2 -11.28 10.94 2.69
C LEU A 2 -10.55 10.69 4.01
N ILE A 3 -10.89 9.60 4.70
CA ILE A 3 -10.30 9.22 5.99
C ILE A 3 -9.84 7.77 5.90
N GLY A 4 -8.66 7.52 6.44
CA GLY A 4 -8.11 6.18 6.59
C GLY A 4 -6.83 6.20 7.39
N SER A 5 -6.14 5.06 7.36
CA SER A 5 -4.90 4.84 8.06
C SER A 5 -3.87 4.15 7.14
N HIS A 6 -2.68 3.94 7.68
CA HIS A 6 -1.74 3.00 7.12
C HIS A 6 -2.24 1.56 7.31
N VAL A 7 -2.22 0.76 6.25
CA VAL A 7 -2.58 -0.67 6.24
C VAL A 7 -1.49 -1.51 5.58
N SER A 8 -1.45 -2.80 5.88
CA SER A 8 -0.35 -3.68 5.47
C SER A 8 -0.54 -4.24 4.05
N MET A 9 0.32 -3.85 3.12
CA MET A 9 0.43 -4.52 1.82
C MET A 9 1.46 -5.65 1.90
N SER A 10 1.00 -6.86 2.18
CA SER A 10 1.88 -8.01 2.44
C SER A 10 1.28 -9.36 2.00
N GLY A 11 2.08 -10.42 2.16
CA GLY A 11 1.65 -11.78 1.87
C GLY A 11 1.38 -12.04 0.39
N LYS A 12 0.37 -12.88 0.11
CA LYS A 12 -0.07 -13.21 -1.25
C LYS A 12 -1.15 -12.26 -1.77
N LYS A 13 -1.94 -11.65 -0.87
CA LYS A 13 -3.06 -10.78 -1.24
C LYS A 13 -2.63 -9.35 -1.57
N MET A 14 -1.47 -8.88 -1.10
CA MET A 14 -0.88 -7.59 -1.47
C MET A 14 -1.92 -6.44 -1.44
N LEU A 15 -2.23 -5.78 -2.56
CA LEU A 15 -3.17 -4.63 -2.56
C LEU A 15 -4.58 -5.04 -2.14
N LEU A 16 -5.06 -6.21 -2.58
CA LEU A 16 -6.38 -6.71 -2.19
C LEU A 16 -6.47 -6.87 -0.67
N GLY A 17 -5.44 -7.43 -0.04
CA GLY A 17 -5.41 -7.60 1.42
C GLY A 17 -5.39 -6.26 2.16
N ALA A 18 -4.64 -5.28 1.64
CA ALA A 18 -4.61 -3.93 2.19
C ALA A 18 -5.99 -3.25 2.08
N ALA A 19 -6.70 -3.41 0.95
CA ALA A 19 -8.03 -2.87 0.76
C ALA A 19 -9.07 -3.57 1.67
N GLU A 20 -8.99 -4.88 1.85
CA GLU A 20 -9.81 -5.64 2.80
C GLU A 20 -9.60 -5.13 4.25
N GLU A 21 -8.34 -4.89 4.64
CA GLU A 21 -7.99 -4.33 5.95
C GLU A 21 -8.58 -2.91 6.12
N ALA A 22 -8.42 -2.04 5.14
CA ALA A 22 -8.97 -0.68 5.17
C ALA A 22 -10.50 -0.67 5.25
N ALA A 23 -11.18 -1.55 4.51
CA ALA A 23 -12.63 -1.71 4.59
C ALA A 23 -13.09 -2.13 5.99
N SER A 24 -12.31 -2.97 6.69
CA SER A 24 -12.64 -3.38 8.07
C SER A 24 -12.64 -2.22 9.08
N TYR A 25 -12.08 -1.06 8.70
CA TYR A 25 -12.04 0.16 9.49
C TYR A 25 -13.06 1.21 9.05
N ASP A 26 -13.96 0.87 8.12
CA ASP A 26 -14.87 1.82 7.46
C ASP A 26 -14.11 3.01 6.81
N ALA A 27 -12.90 2.76 6.31
CA ALA A 27 -12.07 3.79 5.69
C ALA A 27 -12.53 4.10 4.24
N SER A 28 -12.35 5.35 3.81
CA SER A 28 -12.66 5.82 2.45
C SER A 28 -11.41 6.10 1.59
N THR A 29 -10.23 6.05 2.22
CA THR A 29 -8.89 6.05 1.60
C THR A 29 -7.95 5.25 2.50
N PHE A 30 -6.72 5.00 2.08
CA PHE A 30 -5.69 4.40 2.95
C PHE A 30 -4.29 4.65 2.37
N MET A 31 -3.27 4.36 3.19
CA MET A 31 -1.86 4.44 2.80
C MET A 31 -1.20 3.07 2.87
N ILE A 32 -0.32 2.78 1.92
CA ILE A 32 0.49 1.56 1.87
C ILE A 32 1.97 1.86 1.65
N TYR A 33 2.83 0.96 2.10
CA TYR A 33 4.13 0.75 1.47
C TYR A 33 4.00 -0.37 0.43
N THR A 34 4.81 -0.38 -0.62
CA THR A 34 4.80 -1.46 -1.65
C THR A 34 5.44 -2.78 -1.17
N GLY A 35 5.71 -2.90 0.13
CA GLY A 35 6.39 -4.00 0.79
C GLY A 35 6.83 -3.58 2.19
N ALA A 36 7.79 -4.31 2.78
CA ALA A 36 8.32 -3.97 4.11
C ALA A 36 8.93 -2.55 4.13
N PRO A 37 8.53 -1.67 5.08
CA PRO A 37 9.00 -0.27 5.17
C PRO A 37 10.51 -0.12 5.38
N GLN A 38 11.14 -1.12 5.99
CA GLN A 38 12.53 -1.13 6.43
C GLN A 38 13.53 -1.68 5.40
N ASN A 39 13.08 -2.05 4.20
CA ASN A 39 13.95 -2.55 3.14
C ASN A 39 13.43 -2.16 1.75
N THR A 40 14.24 -2.41 0.72
CA THR A 40 13.92 -2.15 -0.69
C THR A 40 13.52 -3.40 -1.48
N ARG A 41 13.36 -4.55 -0.83
CA ARG A 41 12.93 -5.79 -1.52
C ARG A 41 11.46 -5.68 -1.87
N ARG A 42 11.12 -5.81 -3.15
CA ARG A 42 9.75 -5.71 -3.65
C ARG A 42 9.42 -6.92 -4.48
N LYS A 43 8.15 -7.30 -4.46
CA LYS A 43 7.63 -8.33 -5.35
C LYS A 43 7.53 -7.79 -6.78
N PRO A 44 7.44 -8.67 -7.79
CA PRO A 44 7.04 -8.29 -9.14
C PRO A 44 5.63 -7.66 -9.14
N VAL A 45 5.34 -6.83 -10.15
CA VAL A 45 4.06 -6.07 -10.25
C VAL A 45 2.87 -7.01 -10.39
N GLU A 46 3.05 -8.08 -11.15
CA GLU A 46 2.13 -9.17 -11.40
C GLU A 46 1.71 -9.94 -10.13
N GLU A 47 2.52 -9.87 -9.06
CA GLU A 47 2.16 -10.45 -7.75
C GLU A 47 1.44 -9.45 -6.83
N MET A 48 1.28 -8.18 -7.22
CA MET A 48 0.77 -7.11 -6.35
C MET A 48 -0.76 -7.10 -6.18
N MET A 49 -1.50 -7.95 -6.90
CA MET A 49 -2.98 -8.03 -6.86
C MET A 49 -3.65 -6.67 -7.10
N ILE A 50 -3.10 -5.88 -8.05
CA ILE A 50 -3.52 -4.49 -8.27
C ILE A 50 -4.94 -4.42 -8.80
N HIS A 51 -5.28 -5.25 -9.80
CA HIS A 51 -6.60 -5.22 -10.42
C HIS A 51 -7.69 -5.63 -9.43
N GLU A 52 -7.45 -6.71 -8.67
CA GLU A 52 -8.36 -7.20 -7.65
C GLU A 52 -8.53 -6.19 -6.51
N GLY A 53 -7.44 -5.57 -6.05
CA GLY A 53 -7.49 -4.52 -5.04
C GLY A 53 -8.28 -3.30 -5.50
N GLN A 54 -8.07 -2.84 -6.74
CA GLN A 54 -8.81 -1.71 -7.31
C GLN A 54 -10.31 -2.02 -7.48
N ALA A 55 -10.65 -3.24 -7.93
CA ALA A 55 -12.04 -3.67 -8.03
C ALA A 55 -12.73 -3.70 -6.66
N PHE A 56 -12.07 -4.27 -5.65
CA PHE A 56 -12.57 -4.29 -4.27
C PHE A 56 -12.73 -2.88 -3.70
N MET A 57 -11.76 -1.99 -3.94
CA MET A 57 -11.85 -0.59 -3.52
C MET A 57 -13.07 0.11 -4.12
N ALA A 58 -13.33 -0.09 -5.42
CA ALA A 58 -14.49 0.50 -6.08
C ALA A 58 -15.81 -0.01 -5.51
N GLU A 59 -15.92 -1.31 -5.21
CA GLU A 59 -17.10 -1.92 -4.59
C GLU A 59 -17.37 -1.37 -3.17
N HIS A 60 -16.31 -1.02 -2.43
CA HIS A 60 -16.38 -0.53 -1.06
C HIS A 60 -16.30 1.01 -0.93
N GLY A 61 -16.42 1.75 -2.05
CA GLY A 61 -16.43 3.21 -2.03
C GLY A 61 -15.10 3.85 -1.60
N MET A 62 -13.98 3.12 -1.72
CA MET A 62 -12.64 3.63 -1.45
C MET A 62 -11.99 4.21 -2.70
N SER A 63 -11.23 5.29 -2.51
CA SER A 63 -10.50 5.95 -3.60
C SER A 63 -9.25 6.66 -3.09
N ASN A 64 -8.42 7.16 -4.02
CA ASN A 64 -7.29 8.05 -3.72
C ASN A 64 -6.31 7.49 -2.66
N ILE A 65 -5.74 6.32 -2.90
CA ILE A 65 -4.72 5.76 -1.99
C ILE A 65 -3.41 6.55 -2.04
N VAL A 66 -2.63 6.46 -0.96
CA VAL A 66 -1.29 7.04 -0.87
C VAL A 66 -0.26 5.92 -0.81
N VAL A 67 0.83 6.05 -1.56
CA VAL A 67 1.98 5.16 -1.47
C VAL A 67 3.12 5.88 -0.77
N HIS A 68 3.64 5.29 0.32
CA HIS A 68 4.81 5.80 1.02
C HIS A 68 6.06 5.01 0.62
N ALA A 69 7.13 5.71 0.28
CA ALA A 69 8.42 5.09 0.00
C ALA A 69 9.08 4.58 1.30
N PRO A 70 9.85 3.48 1.29
CA PRO A 70 10.49 2.97 2.52
C PRO A 70 11.37 4.02 3.18
N TYR A 71 11.30 4.11 4.51
CA TYR A 71 11.94 5.17 5.29
C TYR A 71 13.47 5.14 5.26
N ILE A 72 14.06 4.05 4.78
CA ILE A 72 15.51 3.90 4.60
C ILE A 72 16.04 4.65 3.36
N ILE A 73 15.17 5.19 2.51
CA ILE A 73 15.59 6.01 1.36
C ILE A 73 16.09 7.36 1.87
N ASN A 74 17.35 7.66 1.55
CA ASN A 74 17.96 8.94 1.85
C ASN A 74 18.52 9.56 0.56
N LEU A 75 17.73 10.42 -0.09
CA LEU A 75 18.15 11.16 -1.30
C LEU A 75 19.19 12.25 -1.00
N GLY A 76 19.38 12.63 0.27
CA GLY A 76 20.37 13.61 0.70
C GLY A 76 21.73 12.99 1.04
N ASN A 77 21.90 11.67 0.93
CA ASN A 77 23.17 11.03 1.22
C ASN A 77 24.20 11.33 0.12
N THR A 78 25.24 12.08 0.46
CA THR A 78 26.34 12.43 -0.46
C THR A 78 27.42 11.35 -0.54
N ILE A 79 27.30 10.28 0.25
CA ILE A 79 28.23 9.15 0.30
C ILE A 79 27.45 7.91 -0.11
N LYS A 80 28.00 7.12 -1.05
CA LYS A 80 27.37 5.86 -1.45
C LYS A 80 27.29 4.92 -0.24
N PRO A 81 26.09 4.48 0.18
CA PRO A 81 25.93 3.51 1.25
C PRO A 81 26.36 2.10 0.83
#